data_AF-A0A2V8JRM1-F1
#
_entry.id   AF-A0A2V8JRM1-F1
#
_cell.length_a   1.000
_cell.length_b   1.000
_cell.length_c   1.000
_cell.angle_alpha   90.00
_cell.angle_beta   90.00
_cell.angle_gamma   90.00
#
_symmetry.space_group_name_H-M   'P 1'
#
loop_
_entity.id
_entity.type
_entity.pdbx_description
1 polymer ?
#
loop_
_entity_poly.entity_id
_entity_poly.type
_entity_poly.pdbx_seq_one_letter_code
_entity_poly.pdbx_strand_id
1 'polypeptide(L)'
;MRILGFLVFLLAQAQQETLQPVATMKQLMVDIIHPASNEILLFVSRGSSQDDKEWDRVRRSAITLAESANLLTMRGRARDQGEWMKDAKLLADVGAAAYKAAEAKDAKALAALSESLDRSCTTCHKQYRPNVFPRAGDSK
;
A
#
# COMPACT_ATOMS: atom_id res chain seq x y z
N MET A 1 26.39 53.47 -17.70
CA MET A 1 24.98 53.07 -17.97
C MET A 1 25.01 52.09 -19.14
N ARG A 2 24.63 50.82 -19.05
CA ARG A 2 23.69 50.14 -18.17
C ARG A 2 24.27 48.79 -17.72
N ILE A 3 24.35 48.65 -16.40
CA ILE A 3 24.45 47.37 -15.69
C ILE A 3 23.05 46.72 -15.78
N LEU A 4 22.99 45.40 -15.56
CA LEU A 4 21.82 44.62 -15.15
C LEU A 4 20.96 43.99 -16.27
N GLY A 5 21.34 42.78 -16.66
CA GLY A 5 20.49 41.82 -17.34
C GLY A 5 20.70 40.37 -16.88
N PHE A 6 21.29 40.19 -15.70
CA PHE A 6 21.66 38.89 -15.10
C PHE A 6 20.98 38.75 -13.73
N LEU A 7 19.64 38.82 -13.67
CA LEU A 7 18.91 38.71 -12.40
C LEU A 7 17.42 38.46 -12.69
N VAL A 8 17.03 37.24 -13.10
CA VAL A 8 15.81 36.53 -12.63
C VAL A 8 15.89 35.04 -13.10
N PHE A 9 16.87 34.27 -12.60
CA PHE A 9 16.82 32.79 -12.66
C PHE A 9 16.82 32.17 -11.25
N LEU A 10 16.59 32.98 -10.23
CA LEU A 10 16.54 32.58 -8.84
C LEU A 10 15.12 32.86 -8.37
N LEU A 11 14.29 31.82 -8.28
CA LEU A 11 13.20 31.62 -7.31
C LEU A 11 12.34 30.47 -7.84
N ALA A 12 12.14 29.44 -6.99
CA ALA A 12 11.35 28.23 -7.19
C ALA A 12 12.08 26.97 -7.74
N GLN A 13 13.32 26.72 -7.33
CA GLN A 13 13.64 25.35 -6.91
C GLN A 13 13.06 25.18 -5.51
N ALA A 14 11.75 24.92 -5.41
CA ALA A 14 11.23 24.29 -4.20
C ALA A 14 12.07 23.03 -4.03
N GLN A 15 12.93 23.00 -3.02
CA GLN A 15 13.60 21.78 -2.61
C GLN A 15 12.47 20.79 -2.35
N GLN A 16 12.23 19.86 -3.26
CA GLN A 16 11.31 18.77 -3.00
C GLN A 16 11.89 18.06 -1.79
N GLU A 17 11.28 18.25 -0.62
CA GLU A 17 11.69 17.53 0.58
C GLU A 17 11.69 16.06 0.25
N THR A 18 12.87 15.47 0.21
CA THR A 18 13.01 14.05 -0.04
C THR A 18 12.52 13.33 1.21
N LEU A 19 11.31 12.77 1.16
CA LEU A 19 10.77 11.96 2.24
C LEU A 19 11.75 10.83 2.56
N GLN A 20 12.24 10.78 3.79
CA GLN A 20 13.21 9.77 4.23
C GLN A 20 12.49 8.57 4.89
N PRO A 21 12.71 7.34 4.38
CA PRO A 21 12.25 6.14 5.07
C PRO A 21 12.87 5.99 6.46
N VAL A 22 12.05 5.86 7.50
CA VAL A 22 12.52 5.39 8.83
C VAL A 22 12.69 3.87 8.82
N ALA A 23 11.73 3.15 8.26
CA ALA A 23 11.72 1.69 8.19
C ALA A 23 12.40 1.17 6.90
N THR A 24 13.05 0.00 7.01
CA THR A 24 13.46 -0.79 5.84
C THR A 24 12.23 -1.32 5.08
N MET A 25 12.43 -1.79 3.85
CA MET A 25 11.35 -2.45 3.09
C MET A 25 10.77 -3.66 3.83
N LYS A 26 11.63 -4.45 4.49
CA LYS A 26 11.17 -5.61 5.27
C LYS A 26 10.27 -5.18 6.43
N GLN A 27 10.69 -4.17 7.19
CA GLN A 27 9.91 -3.65 8.32
C GLN A 27 8.59 -3.03 7.85
N LEU A 28 8.57 -2.24 6.78
CA LEU A 28 7.33 -1.73 6.21
C LEU A 28 6.35 -2.87 5.86
N MET A 29 6.86 -3.92 5.19
CA MET A 29 6.02 -5.04 4.78
C MET A 29 5.51 -5.86 5.98
N VAL A 30 6.37 -6.17 6.94
CA VAL A 30 6.07 -7.11 8.04
C VAL A 30 5.40 -6.43 9.24
N ASP A 31 5.72 -5.17 9.52
CA ASP A 31 5.26 -4.49 10.73
C ASP A 31 4.04 -3.59 10.47
N ILE A 32 3.76 -3.23 9.21
CA ILE A 32 2.65 -2.32 8.86
C ILE A 32 1.69 -2.97 7.86
N ILE A 33 2.19 -3.37 6.68
CA ILE A 33 1.32 -3.84 5.58
C ILE A 33 0.69 -5.20 5.90
N HIS A 34 1.51 -6.18 6.31
CA HIS A 34 1.04 -7.54 6.58
C HIS A 34 0.05 -7.61 7.76
N PRO A 35 0.28 -6.97 8.93
CA PRO A 35 -0.68 -7.01 10.03
C PRO A 35 -2.02 -6.37 9.64
N ALA A 36 -1.98 -5.29 8.87
CA ALA A 36 -3.17 -4.60 8.39
C ALA A 36 -4.00 -5.50 7.45
N SER A 37 -3.37 -6.15 6.46
CA SER A 37 -4.09 -7.08 5.58
C SER A 37 -4.60 -8.31 6.33
N ASN A 38 -3.80 -8.85 7.25
CA ASN A 38 -4.16 -10.01 8.05
C ASN A 38 -5.38 -9.75 8.94
N GLU A 39 -5.51 -8.57 9.57
CA GLU A 39 -6.71 -8.21 10.33
C GLU A 39 -7.98 -8.24 9.45
N ILE A 40 -7.89 -7.70 8.23
CA ILE A 40 -9.02 -7.69 7.28
C ILE A 40 -9.41 -9.13 6.91
N LEU A 41 -8.43 -9.95 6.54
CA LEU A 41 -8.67 -11.34 6.13
C LEU A 41 -9.19 -12.21 7.28
N LEU A 42 -8.66 -12.05 8.50
CA LEU A 42 -9.15 -12.75 9.67
C LEU A 42 -10.57 -12.36 10.02
N PHE A 43 -10.92 -11.07 9.91
CA PHE A 43 -12.29 -10.63 10.10
C PHE A 43 -13.25 -11.30 9.10
N VAL A 44 -12.89 -11.32 7.81
CA VAL A 44 -13.68 -12.01 6.79
C VAL A 44 -13.79 -13.51 7.10
N SER A 45 -12.69 -14.16 7.48
CA SER A 45 -12.65 -15.60 7.76
C SER A 45 -13.47 -16.01 8.98
N ARG A 46 -13.62 -15.14 9.98
CA ARG A 46 -14.43 -15.41 11.19
C ARG A 46 -15.93 -15.29 10.93
N GLY A 47 -16.33 -14.66 9.83
CA GLY A 47 -17.72 -14.26 9.58
C GLY A 47 -18.04 -12.91 10.22
N SER A 48 -19.06 -12.23 9.70
CA SER A 48 -19.45 -10.86 10.10
C SER A 48 -19.58 -10.68 11.62
N SER A 49 -19.17 -9.51 12.11
CA SER A 49 -19.35 -9.14 13.52
C SER A 49 -20.47 -8.13 13.73
N GLN A 50 -21.18 -8.24 14.86
CA GLN A 50 -22.07 -7.18 15.36
C GLN A 50 -21.36 -6.21 16.32
N ASP A 51 -20.09 -6.47 16.68
CA ASP A 51 -19.34 -5.61 17.58
C ASP A 51 -18.63 -4.48 16.83
N ASP A 52 -19.04 -3.25 17.15
CA ASP A 52 -18.51 -2.01 16.60
C ASP A 52 -16.99 -1.87 16.78
N LYS A 53 -16.43 -2.42 17.85
CA LYS A 53 -14.98 -2.38 18.07
C LYS A 53 -14.23 -3.22 17.06
N GLU A 54 -14.82 -4.29 16.53
CA GLU A 54 -14.20 -5.10 15.49
C GLU A 54 -14.23 -4.36 14.16
N TRP A 55 -15.36 -3.73 13.83
CA TRP A 55 -15.46 -2.86 12.65
C TRP A 55 -14.46 -1.70 12.71
N ASP A 56 -14.27 -1.08 13.88
CA ASP A 56 -13.25 -0.06 14.06
C ASP A 56 -11.82 -0.58 13.89
N ARG A 57 -11.54 -1.84 14.24
CA ARG A 57 -10.24 -2.46 13.97
C ARG A 57 -10.04 -2.66 12.48
N VAL A 58 -11.02 -3.24 11.78
CA VAL A 58 -10.96 -3.43 10.33
C VAL A 58 -10.80 -2.09 9.60
N ARG A 59 -11.59 -1.08 9.96
CA ARG A 59 -11.52 0.27 9.37
C ARG A 59 -10.12 0.87 9.52
N ARG A 60 -9.54 0.82 10.72
CA ARG A 60 -8.18 1.32 10.97
C ARG A 60 -7.10 0.53 10.23
N SER A 61 -7.25 -0.78 10.16
CA SER A 61 -6.35 -1.64 9.37
C SER A 61 -6.45 -1.33 7.88
N ALA A 62 -7.65 -1.13 7.35
CA ALA A 62 -7.87 -0.83 5.95
C ALA A 62 -7.26 0.52 5.52
N ILE A 63 -7.42 1.58 6.31
CA ILE A 63 -6.75 2.85 6.02
C ILE A 63 -5.23 2.75 6.19
N THR A 64 -4.75 1.99 7.19
CA THR A 64 -3.31 1.71 7.34
C THR A 64 -2.76 1.01 6.11
N LEU A 65 -3.48 0.01 5.57
CA LEU A 65 -3.09 -0.70 4.36
C LEU A 65 -3.05 0.23 3.14
N ALA A 66 -4.09 1.03 2.96
CA ALA A 66 -4.20 1.97 1.84
C ALA A 66 -3.07 3.00 1.84
N GLU A 67 -2.83 3.63 2.99
CA GLU A 67 -1.82 4.69 3.12
C GLU A 67 -0.40 4.14 3.10
N SER A 68 -0.16 2.98 3.71
CA SER A 68 1.17 2.36 3.71
C SER A 68 1.60 1.86 2.33
N ALA A 69 0.65 1.58 1.43
CA ALA A 69 0.95 1.27 0.04
C ALA A 69 1.63 2.45 -0.70
N ASN A 70 1.27 3.70 -0.38
CA ASN A 70 1.96 4.90 -0.91
C ASN A 70 3.43 4.94 -0.46
N LEU A 71 3.75 4.37 0.70
CA LEU A 71 5.11 4.32 1.19
C LEU A 71 6.00 3.37 0.36
N LEU A 72 5.41 2.46 -0.44
CA LEU A 72 6.14 1.60 -1.38
C LEU A 72 6.60 2.37 -2.63
N THR A 73 5.95 3.50 -2.95
CA THR A 73 6.26 4.30 -4.14
C THR A 73 7.28 5.41 -3.86
N MET A 74 7.68 5.59 -2.60
CA MET A 74 8.70 6.57 -2.21
C MET A 74 10.02 6.33 -2.94
N ARG A 75 10.74 7.43 -3.22
CA ARG A 75 12.10 7.37 -3.76
C ARG A 75 12.99 6.52 -2.86
N GLY A 76 13.74 5.60 -3.45
CA GLY A 76 14.60 4.64 -2.73
C GLY A 76 13.89 3.36 -2.28
N ARG A 77 12.57 3.26 -2.45
CA ARG A 77 11.79 2.02 -2.19
C ARG A 77 11.29 1.38 -3.48
N ALA A 78 10.82 2.19 -4.42
CA ALA A 78 10.37 1.70 -5.73
C ALA A 78 11.50 1.00 -6.49
N ARG A 79 11.22 -0.20 -7.02
CA ARG A 79 12.17 -0.97 -7.84
C ARG A 79 12.19 -0.51 -9.29
N ASP A 80 11.05 -0.05 -9.79
CA ASP A 80 10.88 0.57 -11.10
C ASP A 80 9.66 1.51 -11.07
N GLN A 81 9.40 2.16 -12.21
CA GLN A 81 8.25 3.06 -12.40
C GLN A 81 7.08 2.39 -13.15
N GLY A 82 7.15 1.07 -13.36
CA GLY A 82 6.18 0.30 -14.13
C GLY A 82 5.31 -0.56 -13.22
N GLU A 83 5.49 -1.88 -13.29
CA GLU A 83 4.68 -2.86 -12.57
C GLU A 83 4.72 -2.64 -11.05
N TRP A 84 5.86 -2.20 -10.49
CA TRP A 84 5.94 -1.86 -9.06
C TRP A 84 4.90 -0.81 -8.66
N MET A 85 4.77 0.24 -9.48
CA MET A 85 3.85 1.34 -9.20
C MET A 85 2.40 0.91 -9.38
N LYS A 86 2.12 0.09 -10.40
CA LYS A 86 0.78 -0.48 -10.63
C LYS A 86 0.35 -1.37 -9.47
N ASP A 87 1.24 -2.24 -9.01
CA ASP A 87 0.95 -3.17 -7.92
C ASP A 87 0.80 -2.45 -6.58
N ALA A 88 1.65 -1.46 -6.29
CA ALA A 88 1.48 -0.60 -5.11
C ALA A 88 0.14 0.15 -5.14
N LYS A 89 -0.27 0.64 -6.31
CA LYS A 89 -1.58 1.27 -6.48
C LYS A 89 -2.72 0.27 -6.27
N LEU A 90 -2.60 -0.95 -6.79
CA LEU A 90 -3.62 -2.00 -6.56
C LEU A 90 -3.81 -2.28 -5.07
N LEU A 91 -2.73 -2.36 -4.29
CA LEU A 91 -2.80 -2.52 -2.85
C LEU A 91 -3.50 -1.33 -2.17
N ALA A 92 -3.15 -0.10 -2.59
CA ALA A 92 -3.79 1.12 -2.10
C ALA A 92 -5.30 1.14 -2.39
N ASP A 93 -5.69 0.80 -3.62
CA ASP A 93 -7.09 0.79 -4.08
C ASP A 93 -7.92 -0.24 -3.31
N VAL A 94 -7.39 -1.45 -3.09
CA VAL A 94 -8.07 -2.49 -2.32
C VAL A 94 -8.20 -2.09 -0.85
N GLY A 95 -7.16 -1.49 -0.25
CA GLY A 95 -7.24 -0.94 1.11
C GLY A 95 -8.32 0.14 1.23
N ALA A 96 -8.41 1.05 0.25
CA ALA A 96 -9.42 2.10 0.23
C ALA A 96 -10.85 1.53 0.05
N ALA A 97 -11.02 0.49 -0.77
CA ALA A 97 -12.29 -0.21 -0.90
C ALA A 97 -12.69 -0.92 0.41
N ALA A 98 -11.74 -1.58 1.08
CA ALA A 98 -11.97 -2.23 2.37
C ALA A 98 -12.32 -1.21 3.46
N TYR A 99 -11.72 -0.02 3.43
CA TYR A 99 -12.04 1.08 4.34
C TYR A 99 -13.50 1.50 4.20
N LYS A 100 -13.96 1.72 2.96
CA LYS A 100 -15.37 2.08 2.67
C LYS A 100 -16.35 0.99 3.12
N ALA A 101 -16.01 -0.28 2.86
CA ALA A 101 -16.83 -1.41 3.30
C ALA A 101 -16.90 -1.49 4.84
N ALA A 102 -15.80 -1.23 5.53
CA ALA A 102 -15.75 -1.22 6.99
C ALA A 102 -16.52 -0.04 7.60
N GLU A 103 -16.46 1.16 7.00
CA GLU A 103 -17.29 2.30 7.42
C GLU A 103 -18.79 2.02 7.28
N ALA A 104 -19.17 1.34 6.19
CA ALA A 104 -20.55 0.92 5.96
C ALA A 104 -20.97 -0.32 6.77
N LYS A 105 -20.03 -0.95 7.50
CA LYS A 105 -20.20 -2.26 8.15
C LYS A 105 -20.76 -3.33 7.20
N ASP A 106 -20.35 -3.29 5.93
CA ASP A 106 -20.81 -4.20 4.89
C ASP A 106 -19.89 -5.42 4.79
N ALA A 107 -20.26 -6.48 5.52
CA ALA A 107 -19.50 -7.72 5.55
C ALA A 107 -19.45 -8.42 4.18
N LYS A 108 -20.50 -8.26 3.36
CA LYS A 108 -20.55 -8.88 2.03
C LYS A 108 -19.60 -8.17 1.07
N ALA A 109 -19.60 -6.84 1.07
CA ALA A 109 -18.67 -6.05 0.27
C ALA A 109 -17.23 -6.32 0.71
N LEU A 110 -16.96 -6.38 2.01
CA LEU A 110 -15.62 -6.69 2.52
C LEU A 110 -15.16 -8.09 2.11
N ALA A 111 -16.02 -9.11 2.23
CA ALA A 111 -15.70 -10.47 1.82
C ALA A 111 -15.40 -10.57 0.32
N ALA A 112 -16.11 -9.82 -0.52
CA ALA A 112 -15.90 -9.80 -1.97
C ALA A 112 -14.53 -9.22 -2.38
N LEU A 113 -13.84 -8.52 -1.48
CA LEU A 113 -12.50 -7.97 -1.74
C LEU A 113 -11.37 -8.98 -1.47
N SER A 114 -11.65 -10.14 -0.86
CA SER A 114 -10.60 -11.09 -0.44
C SER A 114 -9.69 -11.53 -1.57
N GLU A 115 -10.26 -11.84 -2.73
CA GLU A 115 -9.48 -12.26 -3.90
C GLU A 115 -8.61 -11.12 -4.44
N SER A 116 -9.16 -9.89 -4.49
CA SER A 116 -8.40 -8.70 -4.90
C SER A 116 -7.26 -8.39 -3.92
N LEU A 117 -7.50 -8.57 -2.63
CA LEU A 117 -6.48 -8.39 -1.59
C LEU A 117 -5.36 -9.42 -1.72
N ASP A 118 -5.68 -10.71 -1.91
CA ASP A 118 -4.68 -11.75 -2.16
C ASP A 118 -3.87 -11.46 -3.43
N ARG A 119 -4.55 -11.11 -4.53
CA ARG A 119 -3.88 -10.73 -5.78
C ARG A 119 -2.93 -9.55 -5.61
N SER A 120 -3.31 -8.52 -4.85
CA SER A 120 -2.46 -7.36 -4.58
C SER A 120 -1.14 -7.71 -3.89
N CYS A 121 -1.13 -8.80 -3.11
CA CYS A 121 0.08 -9.30 -2.44
C CYS A 121 0.92 -10.18 -3.38
N THR A 122 0.27 -11.07 -4.13
CA THR A 122 0.96 -12.11 -4.89
C THR A 122 1.51 -11.63 -6.23
N THR A 123 0.86 -10.67 -6.90
CA THR A 123 1.33 -10.12 -8.18
C THR A 123 2.71 -9.46 -8.03
N CYS A 124 2.86 -8.60 -7.02
CA CYS A 124 4.11 -7.91 -6.72
C CYS A 124 5.18 -8.90 -6.26
N HIS A 125 4.85 -9.80 -5.33
CA HIS A 125 5.85 -10.70 -4.77
C HIS A 125 6.35 -11.75 -5.75
N LYS A 126 5.53 -12.24 -6.68
CA LYS A 126 6.02 -13.13 -7.75
C LYS A 126 7.09 -12.45 -8.61
N GLN A 127 6.97 -11.15 -8.82
CA GLN A 127 7.91 -10.38 -9.61
C GLN A 127 9.15 -9.93 -8.81
N TYR A 128 8.95 -9.37 -7.63
CA TYR A 128 10.00 -8.68 -6.88
C TYR A 128 10.48 -9.44 -5.64
N ARG A 129 9.86 -10.58 -5.32
CA ARG A 129 10.22 -11.47 -4.20
C ARG A 129 10.05 -12.97 -4.52
N PRO A 130 10.62 -13.47 -5.63
CA PRO A 130 10.38 -14.83 -6.10
C PRO A 130 10.82 -15.93 -5.12
N ASN A 131 11.76 -15.64 -4.22
CA ASN A 131 12.20 -16.59 -3.19
C ASN A 131 11.12 -16.91 -2.14
N VAL A 132 10.04 -16.13 -2.08
CA VAL A 132 8.91 -16.38 -1.18
C VAL A 132 7.62 -16.70 -1.94
N PHE A 133 7.48 -16.16 -3.15
CA PHE A 133 6.40 -16.50 -4.06
C PHE A 133 7.00 -16.88 -5.41
N PRO A 134 7.35 -18.16 -5.62
CA PRO A 134 7.92 -18.62 -6.89
C PRO A 134 6.98 -18.27 -8.04
N ARG A 135 7.54 -17.90 -9.20
CA ARG A 135 6.73 -17.79 -10.41
C ARG A 135 6.31 -19.18 -10.86
N ALA A 136 5.23 -19.25 -11.63
CA ALA A 136 4.83 -20.51 -12.26
C ALA A 136 5.99 -21.03 -13.11
N GLY A 137 6.49 -22.23 -12.80
CA GLY A 137 7.64 -22.86 -13.48
C GLY A 137 8.99 -22.72 -12.77
N ASP A 138 9.10 -21.91 -11.71
CA ASP A 138 10.36 -21.70 -10.96
C ASP A 138 10.55 -22.70 -9.80
N SER A 139 9.52 -23.49 -9.47
CA SER A 139 9.60 -24.55 -8.45
C SER A 139 10.32 -25.77 -9.03
N LYS A 140 11.64 -25.82 -8.85
CA LYS A 140 12.44 -27.05 -8.95
C LYS A 140 12.66 -27.65 -7.58
#